data_AF-A0A847JI70-F1
#
_entry.id   AF-A0A847JI70-F1
#
_cell.length_a   1.000
_cell.length_b   1.000
_cell.length_c   1.000
_cell.angle_alpha   90.00
_cell.angle_beta   90.00
_cell.angle_gamma   90.00
#
_symmetry.space_group_name_H-M   'P 1'
#
loop_
_entity.id
_entity.type
_entity.pdbx_description
1 polymer ?
#
loop_
_entity_poly.entity_id
_entity_poly.type
_entity_poly.pdbx_seq_one_letter_code
_entity_poly.pdbx_strand_id
1 'polypeptide(L)'
;MPSTTDLGARICEACGTSFPLEVLRQTVVADDETVARVAAASRREALIAFLAADGVAVGSAIWAVAAGGLPTLVGGTTLALLLLAFAATARYRAWQVEHRRLFETRPPIGAWLRAETRGD
;
A
#
# COMPACT_ATOMS: atom_id res chain seq x y z
N MET A 1 -28.85 -20.37 12.49
CA MET A 1 -28.63 -18.92 12.29
C MET A 1 -27.23 -18.73 11.70
N PRO A 2 -27.09 -18.32 10.43
CA PRO A 2 -25.78 -18.02 9.85
C PRO A 2 -25.43 -16.56 10.19
N SER A 3 -24.50 -16.35 11.12
CA SER A 3 -24.07 -15.03 11.56
C SER A 3 -22.79 -14.60 10.83
N THR A 4 -22.95 -13.53 10.06
CA THR A 4 -21.95 -12.51 9.68
C THR A 4 -20.71 -12.96 8.89
N THR A 5 -20.77 -12.69 7.59
CA THR A 5 -19.65 -12.30 6.70
C THR A 5 -18.66 -13.42 6.34
N ASP A 6 -18.90 -14.01 5.17
CA ASP A 6 -18.00 -14.91 4.44
C ASP A 6 -16.73 -14.14 4.00
N LEU A 7 -15.84 -13.89 4.95
CA LEU A 7 -14.49 -13.36 4.71
C LEU A 7 -13.68 -14.51 4.11
N GLY A 8 -13.62 -14.58 2.77
CA GLY A 8 -13.04 -15.67 2.00
C GLY A 8 -11.69 -16.17 2.53
N ALA A 9 -11.57 -17.50 2.66
CA ALA A 9 -10.36 -18.14 3.15
C ALA A 9 -9.14 -17.88 2.23
N ARG A 10 -7.96 -17.70 2.82
CA ARG A 10 -6.68 -17.62 2.09
C ARG A 10 -6.04 -19.00 2.07
N ILE A 11 -5.55 -19.42 0.91
CA ILE A 11 -4.82 -20.69 0.75
C ILE A 11 -3.33 -20.40 0.90
N CYS A 12 -2.64 -21.18 1.74
CA CYS A 12 -1.19 -21.12 1.86
C CYS A 12 -0.54 -21.68 0.59
N GLU A 13 0.34 -20.92 -0.07
CA GLU A 13 1.02 -21.36 -1.30
C GLU A 13 2.03 -22.49 -1.05
N ALA A 14 2.58 -22.60 0.18
CA ALA A 14 3.57 -23.62 0.51
C ALA A 14 2.96 -24.99 0.84
N CYS A 15 1.80 -25.03 1.50
CA CYS A 15 1.18 -26.27 1.98
C CYS A 15 -0.24 -26.53 1.49
N GLY A 16 -0.85 -25.62 0.73
CA GLY A 16 -2.19 -25.77 0.17
C GLY A 16 -3.33 -25.73 1.20
N THR A 17 -3.05 -25.50 2.47
CA THR A 17 -4.07 -25.43 3.52
C THR A 17 -4.84 -24.10 3.46
N SER A 18 -6.17 -24.15 3.58
CA SER A 18 -7.01 -22.97 3.66
C SER A 18 -7.13 -22.49 5.10
N PHE A 19 -6.88 -21.20 5.32
CA PHE A 19 -7.04 -20.56 6.62
C PHE A 19 -8.16 -19.52 6.52
N PRO A 20 -9.16 -19.55 7.42
CA PRO A 20 -10.15 -18.48 7.51
C PRO A 20 -9.45 -17.18 7.90
N LEU A 21 -9.91 -16.06 7.33
CA LEU A 21 -9.31 -14.74 7.60
C LEU A 21 -9.33 -14.36 9.09
N GLU A 22 -10.30 -14.84 9.87
CA GLU A 22 -10.36 -14.59 11.31
C GLU A 22 -9.25 -15.31 12.09
N VAL A 23 -8.85 -16.52 11.66
CA VAL A 23 -7.71 -17.23 12.27
C VAL A 23 -6.40 -16.53 11.93
N LEU A 24 -6.25 -16.07 10.68
CA LEU A 24 -5.10 -15.26 10.27
C LEU A 24 -5.02 -13.95 11.04
N ARG A 25 -6.16 -13.31 11.30
CA ARG A 25 -6.22 -12.11 12.13
C ARG A 25 -5.68 -12.40 13.53
N GLN A 26 -6.10 -13.48 14.17
CA GLN A 26 -5.65 -13.81 15.53
C GLN A 26 -4.15 -14.13 15.59
N THR A 27 -3.60 -14.82 14.59
CA THR A 27 -2.18 -15.18 14.58
C THR A 27 -1.27 -14.01 14.20
N VAL A 28 -1.64 -13.21 13.19
CA VAL A 28 -0.84 -12.06 12.75
C VAL A 28 -0.86 -10.92 13.77
N VAL A 29 -1.99 -10.71 14.47
CA VAL A 29 -2.10 -9.68 15.51
C VAL A 29 -1.31 -10.05 16.78
N ALA A 30 -1.02 -11.33 17.00
CA ALA A 30 -0.28 -11.79 18.18
C ALA A 30 1.24 -11.68 18.04
N ASP A 31 1.77 -11.57 16.81
CA ASP A 31 3.21 -11.56 16.54
C ASP A 31 3.69 -10.17 16.12
N ASP A 32 4.26 -9.43 17.08
CA ASP A 32 4.81 -8.09 16.86
C ASP A 32 5.97 -8.06 15.85
N GLU A 33 6.76 -9.14 15.77
CA GLU A 33 7.87 -9.22 14.82
C GLU A 33 7.36 -9.33 13.37
N THR A 34 6.33 -10.15 13.17
CA THR A 34 5.67 -10.25 11.86
C THR A 34 5.01 -8.94 11.45
N VAL A 35 4.32 -8.25 12.38
CA VAL A 35 3.72 -6.93 12.12
C VAL A 35 4.79 -5.91 11.71
N ALA A 36 5.89 -5.81 12.46
CA ALA A 36 6.98 -4.89 12.16
C ALA A 36 7.63 -5.19 10.80
N ARG A 37 7.83 -6.47 10.46
CA ARG A 37 8.41 -6.87 9.18
C ARG A 37 7.53 -6.49 7.99
N VAL A 38 6.23 -6.73 8.08
CA VAL A 38 5.27 -6.41 6.99
C VAL A 38 5.11 -4.89 6.85
N ALA A 39 5.08 -4.16 7.95
CA ALA A 39 5.07 -2.71 7.94
C ALA A 39 6.35 -2.13 7.30
N ALA A 40 7.52 -2.64 7.66
CA ALA A 40 8.79 -2.22 7.06
C ALA A 40 8.86 -2.52 5.55
N ALA A 41 8.38 -3.69 5.12
CA ALA A 41 8.31 -4.06 3.71
C ALA A 41 7.42 -3.10 2.91
N SER A 42 6.22 -2.81 3.41
CA SER A 42 5.28 -1.89 2.76
C SER A 42 5.76 -0.44 2.76
N ARG A 43 6.46 0.03 3.81
CA ARG A 43 7.16 1.32 3.80
C ARG A 43 8.25 1.37 2.73
N ARG A 44 9.00 0.28 2.54
CA ARG A 44 10.03 0.19 1.50
C ARG A 44 9.43 0.22 0.10
N GLU A 45 8.33 -0.49 -0.13
CA GLU A 45 7.58 -0.44 -1.39
C GLU A 45 7.09 0.98 -1.70
N ALA A 46 6.55 1.68 -0.69
CA ALA A 46 6.13 3.07 -0.83
C ALA A 46 7.29 3.99 -1.23
N LEU A 47 8.45 3.84 -0.59
CA LEU A 47 9.64 4.64 -0.90
C LEU A 47 10.14 4.37 -2.32
N ILE A 48 10.21 3.11 -2.74
CA ILE A 48 10.64 2.74 -4.10
C ILE A 48 9.69 3.33 -5.13
N ALA A 49 8.38 3.22 -4.91
CA ALA A 49 7.38 3.78 -5.82
C ALA A 49 7.43 5.31 -5.88
N PHE A 50 7.67 5.97 -4.76
CA PHE A 50 7.85 7.42 -4.71
C PHE A 50 9.09 7.87 -5.50
N LEU A 51 10.24 7.23 -5.28
CA LEU A 51 11.47 7.52 -6.03
C LEU A 51 11.30 7.24 -7.52
N ALA A 52 10.58 6.18 -7.88
CA ALA A 52 10.24 5.89 -9.28
C ALA A 52 9.34 6.98 -9.88
N ALA A 53 8.35 7.45 -9.13
CA ALA A 53 7.48 8.54 -9.58
C ALA A 53 8.26 9.83 -9.83
N ASP A 54 9.14 10.22 -8.91
CA ASP A 54 10.02 11.39 -9.05
C ASP A 54 10.95 11.24 -10.26
N GLY A 55 11.56 10.07 -10.43
CA GLY A 55 12.41 9.77 -11.59
C GLY A 55 11.67 9.89 -12.92
N VAL A 56 10.43 9.37 -12.99
CA VAL A 56 9.58 9.48 -14.19
C VAL A 56 9.17 10.93 -14.43
N ALA A 57 8.76 11.67 -13.40
CA ALA A 57 8.36 13.06 -13.52
C ALA A 57 9.51 13.93 -14.04
N VAL A 58 10.68 13.85 -13.40
CA VAL A 58 11.88 14.60 -13.81
C VAL A 58 12.37 14.17 -15.18
N GLY A 59 12.47 12.86 -15.43
CA GLY A 59 12.96 12.33 -16.71
C GLY A 59 12.06 12.72 -17.88
N SER A 60 10.73 12.64 -17.70
CA SER A 60 9.77 13.06 -18.73
C SER A 60 9.79 14.56 -18.97
N ALA A 61 9.99 15.39 -17.94
CA ALA A 61 10.12 16.83 -18.09
C ALA A 61 11.38 17.22 -18.88
N ILE A 62 12.53 16.64 -18.54
CA ILE A 62 13.80 16.85 -19.28
C ILE A 62 13.63 16.44 -20.74
N TRP A 63 13.05 15.26 -20.98
CA TRP A 63 12.83 14.77 -22.34
C TRP A 63 11.86 15.63 -23.13
N ALA A 64 10.77 16.08 -22.51
CA ALA A 64 9.79 16.95 -23.15
C ALA A 64 10.41 18.29 -23.59
N VAL A 65 11.33 18.86 -22.79
CA VAL A 65 12.09 20.06 -23.17
C VAL A 65 13.06 19.77 -24.32
N ALA A 66 13.79 18.66 -24.27
CA ALA A 66 14.77 18.31 -25.31
C ALA A 66 14.14 17.97 -26.67
N ALA A 67 13.00 17.27 -26.67
CA ALA A 67 12.33 16.78 -27.87
C ALA A 67 11.10 17.62 -28.29
N GLY A 68 10.71 18.63 -27.49
CA GLY A 68 9.54 19.49 -27.76
C GLY A 68 8.17 18.80 -27.66
N GLY A 69 8.10 17.66 -26.96
CA GLY A 69 6.93 16.77 -26.98
C GLY A 69 5.96 16.97 -25.80
N LEU A 70 4.89 17.75 -26.00
CA LEU A 70 3.74 17.82 -25.08
C LEU A 70 3.17 16.44 -24.70
N PRO A 71 3.02 15.47 -25.63
CA PRO A 71 2.55 14.13 -25.29
C PRO A 71 3.43 13.39 -24.28
N THR A 72 4.75 13.59 -24.32
CA THR A 72 5.68 12.97 -23.37
C THR A 72 5.50 13.53 -21.98
N LEU A 73 5.25 14.83 -21.86
CA LEU A 73 4.98 15.47 -20.58
C LEU A 73 3.67 14.96 -19.99
N VAL A 74 2.61 14.83 -20.80
CA VAL A 74 1.32 14.29 -20.35
C VAL A 74 1.44 12.82 -19.94
N GLY A 75 2.09 12.00 -20.76
CA GLY A 75 2.29 10.57 -20.48
C GLY A 75 3.15 10.33 -19.25
N GLY A 76 4.26 11.07 -19.11
CA GLY A 76 5.13 11.02 -17.95
C GLY A 76 4.44 11.49 -16.67
N THR A 77 3.71 12.60 -16.72
CA THR A 77 2.91 13.09 -15.59
C THR A 77 1.86 12.07 -15.16
N THR A 78 1.15 11.47 -16.12
CA THR A 78 0.14 10.44 -15.83
C THR A 78 0.76 9.22 -15.16
N LEU A 79 1.89 8.73 -15.68
CA LEU A 79 2.61 7.60 -15.10
C LEU A 79 3.14 7.93 -13.68
N ALA A 80 3.69 9.12 -13.48
CA ALA A 80 4.13 9.59 -12.17
C ALA A 80 2.97 9.63 -11.16
N LEU A 81 1.79 10.11 -11.55
CA LEU A 81 0.60 10.12 -10.71
C LEU A 81 0.15 8.71 -10.31
N LEU A 82 0.21 7.74 -11.22
CA LEU A 82 -0.10 6.34 -10.91
C LEU A 82 0.88 5.75 -9.89
N LEU A 83 2.17 6.04 -10.04
CA LEU A 83 3.21 5.61 -9.11
C LEU A 83 3.04 6.27 -7.73
N LEU A 84 2.67 7.55 -7.68
CA LEU A 84 2.34 8.24 -6.43
C LEU A 84 1.11 7.65 -5.74
N ALA A 85 0.07 7.31 -6.51
CA ALA A 85 -1.12 6.63 -5.97
C ALA A 85 -0.77 5.26 -5.38
N PHE A 86 0.11 4.51 -6.05
CA PHE A 86 0.64 3.24 -5.53
C PHE A 86 1.46 3.47 -4.25
N ALA A 87 2.35 4.47 -4.23
CA ALA A 87 3.14 4.81 -3.05
C ALA A 87 2.25 5.19 -1.85
N ALA A 88 1.20 5.99 -2.07
CA ALA A 88 0.22 6.35 -1.04
C ALA A 88 -0.53 5.11 -0.52
N THR A 89 -0.91 4.19 -1.41
CA THR A 89 -1.57 2.93 -1.03
C THR A 89 -0.64 2.05 -0.18
N ALA A 90 0.65 1.97 -0.53
CA ALA A 90 1.63 1.21 0.24
C ALA A 90 1.88 1.83 1.63
N ARG A 91 1.95 3.17 1.75
CA ARG A 91 1.99 3.87 3.06
C ARG A 91 0.76 3.59 3.90
N TYR A 92 -0.42 3.69 3.29
CA TYR A 92 -1.67 3.39 3.97
C TYR A 92 -1.70 1.95 4.51
N ARG A 93 -1.23 0.98 3.72
CA ARG A 93 -1.11 -0.42 4.16
C ARG A 93 -0.14 -0.58 5.32
N ALA A 94 1.03 0.08 5.28
CA ALA A 94 1.99 0.06 6.38
C ALA A 94 1.34 0.56 7.67
N TRP A 95 0.64 1.69 7.60
CA TRP A 95 -0.09 2.24 8.74
C TRP A 95 -1.19 1.30 9.25
N GLN A 96 -1.95 0.66 8.36
CA GLN A 96 -2.97 -0.32 8.74
C GLN A 96 -2.37 -1.54 9.45
N VAL A 97 -1.19 -1.99 9.04
CA VAL A 97 -0.46 -3.10 9.68
C VAL A 97 -0.05 -2.71 11.09
N GLU A 98 0.63 -1.57 11.24
CA GLU A 98 1.13 -1.07 12.53
C GLU A 98 0.00 -0.85 13.54
N HIS A 99 -1.14 -0.34 13.09
CA HIS A 99 -2.28 -0.07 13.94
C HIS A 99 -3.21 -1.29 14.09
N ARG A 100 -2.86 -2.44 13.51
CA ARG A 100 -3.64 -3.69 13.53
C ARG A 100 -5.07 -3.53 13.00
N ARG A 101 -5.25 -2.63 12.01
CA ARG A 101 -6.54 -2.26 11.38
C ARG A 101 -6.75 -2.85 9.98
N LEU A 102 -5.93 -3.83 9.58
CA LEU A 102 -6.02 -4.53 8.30
C LEU A 102 -7.39 -5.20 8.05
N PHE A 103 -8.03 -5.68 9.11
CA PHE A 103 -9.27 -6.47 9.04
C PHE A 103 -10.52 -5.68 9.46
N GLU A 104 -10.45 -4.34 9.52
CA GLU A 104 -11.63 -3.53 9.78
C GLU A 104 -12.59 -3.59 8.58
N THR A 105 -13.90 -3.73 8.85
CA THR A 105 -14.95 -3.84 7.82
C THR A 105 -15.16 -2.56 7.03
N ARG A 106 -14.69 -1.42 7.56
CA ARG A 106 -14.70 -0.12 6.88
C ARG A 106 -13.27 0.43 6.86
N PRO A 107 -12.82 1.02 5.74
CA PRO A 107 -11.45 1.52 5.64
C PRO A 107 -11.29 2.80 6.50
N PRO A 108 -10.40 2.80 7.52
CA PRO A 108 -10.19 3.93 8.43
C PRO A 108 -9.34 5.06 7.82
N ILE A 109 -9.65 5.49 6.59
CA ILE A 109 -8.85 6.48 5.83
C ILE A 109 -8.70 7.80 6.59
N GLY A 110 -9.77 8.26 7.28
CA GLY A 110 -9.71 9.50 8.06
C GLY A 110 -8.86 9.43 9.32
N ALA A 111 -8.61 8.23 9.87
CA ALA A 111 -7.66 8.06 10.96
C ALA A 111 -6.21 8.11 10.44
N TRP A 112 -5.96 7.44 9.31
CA TRP A 112 -4.68 7.49 8.62
C TRP A 112 -4.30 8.93 8.22
N LEU A 113 -5.18 9.66 7.53
CA LEU A 113 -4.90 11.04 7.12
C LEU A 113 -4.55 11.95 8.30
N ARG A 114 -5.21 11.75 9.45
CA ARG A 114 -4.90 12.52 10.67
C ARG A 114 -3.52 12.18 11.24
N ALA A 115 -3.15 10.90 11.24
CA ALA A 115 -1.80 10.49 11.65
C ALA A 115 -0.74 11.10 10.72
N GLU A 116 -0.97 11.01 9.41
CA GLU A 116 -0.06 11.55 8.39
C GLU A 116 0.15 13.07 8.53
N THR A 117 -0.92 13.83 8.82
CA THR A 117 -0.83 15.29 9.03
C THR A 117 -0.14 15.69 10.33
N ARG A 118 -0.07 14.79 11.31
CA ARG A 118 0.55 15.06 12.63
C ARG A 118 2.02 14.64 12.69
N GLY A 119 2.50 13.87 11.72
CA GLY A 119 3.88 13.40 11.65
C GLY A 119 4.20 12.24 12.59
N ASP A 120 3.17 11.48 13.00
CA ASP A 120 3.32 10.19 13.70
C ASP A 120 3.66 9.07 12.71
#